data_AF-A0AAU9QPR0-F1
#
_entry.id   AF-A0AAU9QPR0-F1
#
_cell.length_a   1.000
_cell.length_b   1.000
_cell.length_c   1.000
_cell.angle_alpha   90.00
_cell.angle_beta   90.00
_cell.angle_gamma   90.00
#
_symmetry.space_group_name_H-M   'P 1'
#
loop_
_entity.id
_entity.type
_entity.pdbx_description
1 polymer ?
#
loop_
_entity_poly.entity_id
_entity_poly.type
_entity_poly.pdbx_seq_one_letter_code
_entity_poly.pdbx_strand_id
1 'polypeptide(L)'
;MTLLSPLTVRFTPFKVLFMAFVLTMSSFIVNATESTEKVVEVPEVSAAEKAIDNINQDIIDLSESLKQARGDERDALQLQLFQKNEELRSRLSTAISNKSIPHETLIELVKTQEMYSEGAVAYLDDKIIALNEELNKAKDEDKLSLVNQYRELQQYLDVSYESSWQNLKWLKSLDIQDKDADSEFKDSVDKRMRLLSASIEYLNQQSEIIGSQVSSSPESEKASLQLNQLILKQRLNVATESLRTLITIGDNLGLETSEYKRQIFEVTGSITHDLLNTKVILSILSHWSNSMVDWFAENAPQHIFQLFVFALILLIARALAKLTRKVVSKTVASKNLKLSHLMQDFFISMSGKAVWIIGIMVGLSQIGLNLAPILTGFGVFQDSCH
;
A
#
# COMPACT_ATOMS: atom_id res chain seq x y z
N MET A 1 17.99 -42.62 29.04
CA MET A 1 18.16 -41.26 28.52
C MET A 1 16.81 -40.58 28.61
N THR A 2 16.42 -39.83 29.66
CA THR A 2 17.18 -39.04 30.67
C THR A 2 18.17 -38.08 29.98
N LEU A 3 18.13 -36.76 30.14
CA LEU A 3 17.53 -35.81 31.11
C LEU A 3 16.91 -34.60 30.33
N LEU A 4 16.10 -33.66 30.85
CA LEU A 4 15.49 -33.43 32.18
C LEU A 4 14.10 -32.74 32.04
N SER A 5 13.72 -31.75 32.88
CA SER A 5 12.45 -30.98 32.82
C SER A 5 12.64 -29.51 33.32
N PRO A 6 11.64 -28.70 33.77
CA PRO A 6 11.41 -27.36 33.20
C PRO A 6 11.55 -26.17 34.18
N LEU A 7 11.40 -24.95 33.68
CA LEU A 7 11.32 -23.72 34.48
C LEU A 7 9.88 -23.19 34.58
N THR A 8 9.24 -23.45 35.72
CA THR A 8 7.97 -22.82 36.12
C THR A 8 8.26 -21.71 37.13
N VAL A 9 7.93 -20.46 36.82
CA VAL A 9 8.00 -19.34 37.79
C VAL A 9 6.62 -19.14 38.43
N ARG A 10 6.62 -18.99 39.76
CA ARG A 10 5.44 -19.07 40.62
C ARG A 10 5.21 -17.70 41.27
N PHE A 11 4.08 -17.06 40.99
CA PHE A 11 3.72 -15.80 41.67
C PHE A 11 3.40 -16.06 43.16
N THR A 12 3.94 -15.21 44.04
CA THR A 12 3.62 -15.16 45.47
C THR A 12 3.07 -13.79 45.85
N PRO A 13 1.93 -13.69 46.56
CA PRO A 13 1.37 -12.41 46.98
C PRO A 13 2.01 -11.91 48.28
N PHE A 14 2.35 -10.62 48.33
CA PHE A 14 2.83 -9.98 49.56
C PHE A 14 1.73 -9.09 50.15
N LYS A 15 1.27 -9.42 51.36
CA LYS A 15 0.45 -8.53 52.19
C LYS A 15 1.37 -7.81 53.18
N VAL A 16 1.22 -6.49 53.32
CA VAL A 16 1.61 -5.79 54.53
C VAL A 16 0.43 -4.99 55.07
N LEU A 17 0.17 -5.24 56.34
CA LEU A 17 -0.76 -4.54 57.21
C LEU A 17 0.05 -3.54 58.03
N PHE A 18 -0.37 -2.28 58.11
CA PHE A 18 -0.04 -1.46 59.28
C PHE A 18 -1.26 -0.61 59.70
N MET A 19 -1.33 -0.31 60.99
CA MET A 19 -2.58 -0.04 61.68
C MET A 19 -2.43 1.15 62.63
N ALA A 20 -3.54 1.89 62.80
CA ALA A 20 -3.90 2.68 64.00
C ALA A 20 -3.21 4.04 64.30
N PHE A 21 -4.07 5.07 64.27
CA PHE A 21 -4.35 6.03 65.37
C PHE A 21 -3.48 7.30 65.52
N VAL A 22 -4.15 8.46 65.45
CA VAL A 22 -4.38 9.40 66.59
C VAL A 22 -5.43 10.45 66.17
N LEU A 23 -6.30 10.87 67.09
CA LEU A 23 -7.28 11.95 66.91
C LEU A 23 -6.62 13.35 67.05
N THR A 24 -7.17 14.39 66.42
CA THR A 24 -8.00 15.43 67.11
C THR A 24 -8.41 16.59 66.19
N MET A 25 -9.54 17.22 66.54
CA MET A 25 -10.03 18.47 65.96
C MET A 25 -9.33 19.69 66.58
N SER A 26 -9.02 20.71 65.77
CA SER A 26 -9.06 22.11 66.21
C SER A 26 -9.04 23.10 65.04
N SER A 27 -10.08 23.94 64.96
CA SER A 27 -10.18 25.06 64.01
C SER A 27 -10.08 26.38 64.78
N PHE A 28 -9.04 27.19 64.57
CA PHE A 28 -9.03 28.63 64.95
C PHE A 28 -8.06 29.48 64.10
N ILE A 29 -8.65 30.18 63.11
CA ILE A 29 -8.43 31.58 62.67
C ILE A 29 -7.02 32.23 62.80
N VAL A 30 -6.40 32.47 61.62
CA VAL A 30 -5.75 33.72 61.13
C VAL A 30 -4.77 34.49 62.03
N ASN A 31 -3.49 34.58 61.62
CA ASN A 31 -2.97 35.84 61.05
C ASN A 31 -1.75 35.63 60.13
N ALA A 32 -1.52 36.57 59.21
CA ALA A 32 -0.55 36.41 58.12
C ALA A 32 0.92 36.60 58.54
N THR A 33 1.82 35.81 57.94
CA THR A 33 3.22 36.20 57.73
C THR A 33 3.70 35.54 56.44
N GLU A 34 4.04 36.33 55.43
CA GLU A 34 4.55 35.82 54.16
C GLU A 34 5.86 35.07 54.39
N SER A 35 5.80 33.75 54.26
CA SER A 35 6.96 32.89 54.09
C SER A 35 6.76 32.17 52.78
N THR A 36 7.66 32.42 51.82
CA THR A 36 7.59 31.87 50.46
C THR A 36 8.02 30.41 50.49
N GLU A 37 7.19 29.58 51.12
CA GLU A 37 7.34 28.14 51.07
C GLU A 37 7.07 27.72 49.62
N LYS A 38 8.10 27.18 48.95
CA LYS A 38 7.91 26.50 47.67
C LYS A 38 6.96 25.34 47.93
N VAL A 39 5.69 25.52 47.60
CA VAL A 39 4.77 24.41 47.41
C VAL A 39 5.42 23.50 46.39
N VAL A 40 5.94 22.37 46.86
CA VAL A 40 6.24 21.24 45.99
C VAL A 40 4.88 20.74 45.56
N GLU A 41 4.43 21.18 44.39
CA GLU A 41 3.30 20.58 43.71
C GLU A 41 3.64 19.10 43.50
N VAL A 42 3.09 18.25 44.38
CA VAL A 42 2.89 16.85 44.07
C VAL A 42 2.05 16.87 42.80
N PRO A 43 2.53 16.30 41.68
CA PRO A 43 1.85 16.45 40.41
C PRO A 43 0.46 15.83 40.52
N GLU A 44 -0.58 16.65 40.46
CA GLU A 44 -1.92 16.14 40.21
C GLU A 44 -1.87 15.41 38.87
N VAL A 45 -2.20 14.11 38.88
CA VAL A 45 -2.42 13.28 37.70
C VAL A 45 -3.19 14.11 36.68
N SER A 46 -2.54 14.41 35.54
CA SER A 46 -2.99 15.53 34.72
C SER A 46 -4.38 15.23 34.17
N ALA A 47 -5.18 16.27 33.89
CA ALA A 47 -6.53 16.03 33.34
C ALA A 47 -6.51 15.24 32.01
N ALA A 48 -5.39 15.24 31.29
CA ALA A 48 -5.16 14.39 30.12
C ALA A 48 -4.86 12.93 30.50
N GLU A 49 -4.05 12.69 31.54
CA GLU A 49 -3.70 11.38 32.06
C GLU A 49 -4.95 10.65 32.58
N LYS A 50 -5.76 11.28 33.44
CA LYS A 50 -7.05 10.72 33.90
C LYS A 50 -8.02 10.41 32.76
N ALA A 51 -8.02 11.22 31.70
CA ALA A 51 -8.89 10.98 30.55
C ALA A 51 -8.43 9.79 29.71
N ILE A 52 -7.13 9.53 29.64
CA ILE A 52 -6.55 8.34 28.99
C ILE A 52 -6.83 7.10 29.82
N ASP A 53 -6.65 7.16 31.15
CA ASP A 53 -6.92 6.03 32.04
C ASP A 53 -8.38 5.58 31.97
N ASN A 54 -9.33 6.53 31.96
CA ASN A 54 -10.75 6.21 31.80
C ASN A 54 -11.05 5.46 30.50
N ILE A 55 -10.42 5.85 29.37
CA ILE A 55 -10.63 5.18 28.08
C ILE A 55 -9.93 3.81 28.05
N ASN A 56 -8.78 3.66 28.71
CA ASN A 56 -8.16 2.34 28.90
C ASN A 56 -9.10 1.40 29.67
N GLN A 57 -9.76 1.87 30.73
CA GLN A 57 -10.77 1.09 31.44
C GLN A 57 -12.00 0.78 30.57
N ASP A 58 -12.56 1.76 29.84
CA ASP A 58 -13.63 1.53 28.86
C ASP A 58 -13.27 0.41 27.87
N ILE A 59 -12.03 0.41 27.34
CA ILE A 59 -11.54 -0.62 26.40
C ILE A 59 -11.44 -1.99 27.07
N ILE A 60 -11.00 -2.07 28.33
CA ILE A 60 -10.91 -3.32 29.09
C ILE A 60 -12.32 -3.89 29.33
N ASP A 61 -13.26 -3.07 29.81
CA ASP A 61 -14.63 -3.47 30.13
C ASP A 61 -15.40 -3.90 28.87
N LEU A 62 -15.27 -3.14 27.77
CA LEU A 62 -15.82 -3.51 26.46
C LEU A 62 -15.17 -4.79 25.92
N SER A 63 -13.87 -4.99 26.11
CA SER A 63 -13.16 -6.20 25.67
C SER A 63 -13.57 -7.44 26.48
N GLU A 64 -13.91 -7.28 27.77
CA GLU A 64 -14.48 -8.37 28.57
C GLU A 64 -15.92 -8.69 28.14
N SER A 65 -16.74 -7.66 27.91
CA SER A 65 -18.11 -7.80 27.41
C SER A 65 -18.15 -8.52 26.05
N LEU A 66 -17.20 -8.21 25.15
CA LEU A 66 -17.07 -8.83 23.83
C LEU A 66 -16.83 -10.36 23.88
N LYS A 67 -16.28 -10.90 24.98
CA LYS A 67 -16.07 -12.36 25.15
C LYS A 67 -17.39 -13.13 25.27
N GLN A 68 -18.46 -12.46 25.67
CA GLN A 68 -19.76 -13.07 25.97
C GLN A 68 -20.84 -12.72 24.92
N ALA A 69 -20.74 -11.54 24.31
CA ALA A 69 -21.67 -11.03 23.30
C ALA A 69 -21.71 -11.86 22.00
N ARG A 70 -22.87 -11.86 21.32
CA ARG A 70 -23.12 -12.58 20.06
C ARG A 70 -24.03 -11.78 19.11
N GLY A 71 -23.87 -12.00 17.80
CA GLY A 71 -24.65 -11.29 16.78
C GLY A 71 -24.50 -9.77 16.87
N ASP A 72 -25.55 -9.02 16.56
CA ASP A 72 -25.56 -7.56 16.48
C ASP A 72 -24.96 -6.85 17.72
N GLU A 73 -25.12 -7.42 18.92
CA GLU A 73 -24.52 -6.91 20.17
C GLU A 73 -22.99 -6.97 20.12
N ARG A 74 -22.43 -8.06 19.60
CA ARG A 74 -21.00 -8.23 19.40
C ARG A 74 -20.46 -7.20 18.41
N ASP A 75 -21.16 -7.01 17.30
CA ASP A 75 -20.74 -6.10 16.23
C ASP A 75 -20.76 -4.63 16.72
N ALA A 76 -21.79 -4.26 17.49
CA ALA A 76 -21.86 -2.97 18.16
C ALA A 76 -20.72 -2.75 19.18
N LEU A 77 -20.36 -3.77 19.97
CA LEU A 77 -19.22 -3.72 20.89
C LEU A 77 -17.87 -3.64 20.14
N GLN A 78 -17.71 -4.32 19.00
CA GLN A 78 -16.51 -4.17 18.16
C GLN A 78 -16.37 -2.75 17.61
N LEU A 79 -17.47 -2.15 17.15
CA LEU A 79 -17.48 -0.76 16.70
C LEU A 79 -17.13 0.22 17.83
N GLN A 80 -17.66 0.02 19.04
CA GLN A 80 -17.30 0.85 20.20
C GLN A 80 -15.84 0.67 20.63
N LEU A 81 -15.31 -0.56 20.64
CA LEU A 81 -13.90 -0.83 20.92
C LEU A 81 -12.98 -0.11 19.93
N PHE A 82 -13.30 -0.19 18.64
CA PHE A 82 -12.57 0.53 17.59
C PHE A 82 -12.59 2.05 17.82
N GLN A 83 -13.77 2.63 18.05
CA GLN A 83 -13.93 4.06 18.33
C GLN A 83 -13.19 4.51 19.58
N LYS A 84 -13.19 3.70 20.65
CA LYS A 84 -12.48 3.98 21.90
C LYS A 84 -10.97 3.87 21.75
N ASN A 85 -10.48 2.91 20.97
CA ASN A 85 -9.06 2.82 20.65
C ASN A 85 -8.60 4.04 19.83
N GLU A 86 -9.36 4.46 18.82
CA GLU A 86 -9.06 5.69 18.07
C GLU A 86 -9.11 6.96 18.95
N GLU A 87 -10.05 7.05 19.90
CA GLU A 87 -10.10 8.14 20.89
C GLU A 87 -8.84 8.17 21.77
N LEU A 88 -8.42 7.00 22.29
CA LEU A 88 -7.20 6.82 23.07
C LEU A 88 -5.97 7.25 22.27
N ARG A 89 -5.84 6.78 21.02
CA ARG A 89 -4.71 7.07 20.13
C ARG A 89 -4.62 8.55 19.78
N SER A 90 -5.76 9.20 19.54
CA SER A 90 -5.84 10.66 19.34
C SER A 90 -5.38 11.45 20.59
N ARG A 91 -5.80 11.02 21.78
CA ARG A 91 -5.37 11.64 23.05
C ARG A 91 -3.89 11.41 23.33
N LEU A 92 -3.35 10.21 23.08
CA LEU A 92 -1.93 9.90 23.18
C LEU A 92 -1.10 10.77 22.23
N SER A 93 -1.50 10.88 20.97
CA SER A 93 -0.84 11.76 19.99
C SER A 93 -0.78 13.21 20.45
N THR A 94 -1.88 13.70 21.04
CA THR A 94 -1.98 15.05 21.61
C THR A 94 -1.07 15.21 22.84
N ALA A 95 -1.06 14.22 23.73
CA ALA A 95 -0.28 14.25 24.97
C ALA A 95 1.23 14.19 24.71
N ILE A 96 1.67 13.41 23.72
CA ILE A 96 3.06 13.35 23.25
C ILE A 96 3.47 14.68 22.63
N SER A 97 2.63 15.23 21.74
CA SER A 97 2.91 16.50 21.05
C SER A 97 3.01 17.69 22.02
N ASN A 98 2.10 17.76 23.00
CA ASN A 98 2.02 18.85 23.96
C ASN A 98 2.84 18.61 25.23
N LYS A 99 3.44 17.42 25.40
CA LYS A 99 4.14 16.98 26.63
C LYS A 99 3.30 17.16 27.90
N SER A 100 1.99 16.86 27.80
CA SER A 100 1.00 17.14 28.86
C SER A 100 0.85 16.03 29.91
N ILE A 101 1.72 15.02 29.85
CA ILE A 101 1.78 13.84 30.71
C ILE A 101 3.28 13.55 30.94
N PRO A 102 3.70 13.02 32.11
CA PRO A 102 5.09 12.66 32.35
C PRO A 102 5.66 11.73 31.27
N HIS A 103 6.94 11.92 30.94
CA HIS A 103 7.61 11.24 29.84
C HIS A 103 7.63 9.71 29.99
N GLU A 104 7.94 9.22 31.18
CA GLU A 104 7.92 7.78 31.50
C GLU A 104 6.52 7.17 31.32
N THR A 105 5.47 7.85 31.82
CA THR A 105 4.07 7.40 31.64
C THR A 105 3.68 7.34 30.17
N LEU A 106 4.12 8.31 29.35
CA LEU A 106 3.89 8.27 27.90
C LEU A 106 4.58 7.07 27.24
N ILE A 107 5.78 6.70 27.67
CA ILE A 107 6.49 5.51 27.17
C ILE A 107 5.72 4.23 27.55
N GLU A 108 5.27 4.10 28.80
CA GLU A 108 4.48 2.95 29.27
C GLU A 108 3.14 2.81 28.50
N LEU A 109 2.43 3.91 28.30
CA LEU A 109 1.18 3.93 27.53
C LEU A 109 1.40 3.56 26.05
N VAL A 110 2.47 4.05 25.42
CA VAL A 110 2.78 3.70 24.02
C VAL A 110 3.23 2.23 23.90
N LYS A 111 4.02 1.70 24.83
CA LYS A 111 4.38 0.27 24.87
C LYS A 111 3.16 -0.63 25.09
N THR A 112 2.18 -0.18 25.87
CA THR A 112 0.91 -0.88 26.00
C THR A 112 0.14 -0.92 24.68
N GLN A 113 0.18 0.17 23.89
CA GLN A 113 -0.40 0.21 22.54
C GLN A 113 0.38 -0.63 21.52
N GLU A 114 1.70 -0.73 21.65
CA GLU A 114 2.58 -1.60 20.86
C GLU A 114 2.18 -3.07 21.03
N MET A 115 2.20 -3.57 22.27
CA MET A 115 1.74 -4.94 22.60
C MET A 115 0.29 -5.22 22.15
N TYR A 116 -0.60 -4.24 22.28
CA TYR A 116 -1.98 -4.37 21.79
C TYR A 116 -2.04 -4.51 20.27
N SER A 117 -1.25 -3.72 19.54
CA SER A 117 -1.25 -3.71 18.07
C SER A 117 -0.64 -4.99 17.50
N GLU A 118 0.45 -5.48 18.10
CA GLU A 118 1.07 -6.79 17.76
C GLU A 118 0.09 -7.94 17.99
N GLY A 119 -0.55 -7.98 19.16
CA GLY A 119 -1.55 -8.98 19.50
C GLY A 119 -2.78 -8.93 18.57
N ALA A 120 -3.21 -7.73 18.18
CA ALA A 120 -4.29 -7.54 17.20
C ALA A 120 -3.89 -8.04 15.81
N VAL A 121 -2.69 -7.72 15.32
CA VAL A 121 -2.16 -8.23 14.03
C VAL A 121 -2.16 -9.75 14.00
N ALA A 122 -1.58 -10.40 15.03
CA ALA A 122 -1.51 -11.86 15.09
C ALA A 122 -2.91 -12.52 15.14
N TYR A 123 -3.79 -12.01 16.01
CA TYR A 123 -5.17 -12.53 16.13
C TYR A 123 -5.99 -12.36 14.83
N LEU A 124 -5.87 -11.21 14.17
CA LEU A 124 -6.61 -10.91 12.95
C LEU A 124 -6.09 -11.72 11.75
N ASP A 125 -4.78 -11.95 11.63
CA ASP A 125 -4.19 -12.79 10.57
C ASP A 125 -4.69 -14.24 10.69
N ASP A 126 -4.62 -14.84 11.89
CA ASP A 126 -5.20 -16.17 12.18
C ASP A 126 -6.70 -16.25 11.84
N LYS A 127 -7.47 -15.21 12.20
CA LYS A 127 -8.90 -15.14 11.88
C LYS A 127 -9.17 -15.02 10.39
N ILE A 128 -8.38 -14.25 9.66
CA ILE A 128 -8.48 -14.10 8.21
C ILE A 128 -8.11 -15.39 7.49
N ILE A 129 -7.10 -16.13 7.97
CA ILE A 129 -6.73 -17.45 7.45
C ILE A 129 -7.91 -18.42 7.62
N ALA A 130 -8.47 -18.54 8.83
CA ALA A 130 -9.62 -19.40 9.10
C ALA A 130 -10.86 -19.02 8.26
N LEU A 131 -11.16 -17.72 8.12
CA LEU A 131 -12.29 -17.24 7.32
C LEU A 131 -12.08 -17.46 5.81
N ASN A 132 -10.85 -17.38 5.30
CA ASN A 132 -10.55 -17.76 3.92
C ASN A 132 -10.79 -19.26 3.67
N GLU A 133 -10.46 -20.12 4.63
CA GLU A 133 -10.81 -21.55 4.53
C GLU A 133 -12.33 -21.78 4.53
N GLU A 134 -13.08 -21.04 5.36
CA GLU A 134 -14.54 -21.12 5.41
C GLU A 134 -15.16 -20.64 4.09
N LEU A 135 -14.72 -19.48 3.56
CA LEU A 135 -15.11 -18.96 2.24
C LEU A 135 -14.89 -19.96 1.09
N ASN A 136 -13.81 -20.74 1.15
CA ASN A 136 -13.49 -21.76 0.15
C ASN A 136 -14.38 -23.02 0.26
N LYS A 137 -14.98 -23.28 1.44
CA LYS A 137 -15.85 -24.44 1.73
C LYS A 137 -17.35 -24.11 1.68
N ALA A 138 -17.70 -22.83 1.82
CA ALA A 138 -19.08 -22.34 1.89
C ALA A 138 -19.84 -22.49 0.56
N LYS A 139 -21.17 -22.60 0.67
CA LYS A 139 -22.07 -22.54 -0.49
C LYS A 139 -22.22 -21.10 -0.97
N ASP A 140 -22.62 -20.93 -2.23
CA ASP A 140 -22.75 -19.61 -2.86
C ASP A 140 -23.68 -18.65 -2.11
N GLU A 141 -24.75 -19.18 -1.47
CA GLU A 141 -25.69 -18.42 -0.64
C GLU A 141 -25.03 -17.85 0.63
N ASP A 142 -24.11 -18.60 1.26
CA ASP A 142 -23.45 -18.22 2.51
C ASP A 142 -22.22 -17.31 2.27
N LYS A 143 -21.61 -17.36 1.08
CA LYS A 143 -20.38 -16.62 0.77
C LYS A 143 -20.51 -15.10 0.93
N LEU A 144 -21.68 -14.51 0.71
CA LEU A 144 -21.85 -13.05 0.78
C LEU A 144 -21.64 -12.48 2.19
N SER A 145 -22.15 -13.15 3.23
CA SER A 145 -21.95 -12.71 4.62
C SER A 145 -20.50 -12.89 5.05
N LEU A 146 -19.88 -14.01 4.65
CA LEU A 146 -18.46 -14.29 4.91
C LEU A 146 -17.53 -13.31 4.20
N VAL A 147 -17.88 -12.82 2.99
CA VAL A 147 -17.10 -11.78 2.27
C VAL A 147 -17.18 -10.42 2.98
N ASN A 148 -18.30 -10.09 3.61
CA ASN A 148 -18.40 -8.85 4.40
C ASN A 148 -17.57 -8.94 5.68
N GLN A 149 -17.66 -10.04 6.43
CA GLN A 149 -16.77 -10.30 7.57
C GLN A 149 -15.29 -10.27 7.17
N TYR A 150 -14.94 -10.80 5.98
CA TYR A 150 -13.58 -10.77 5.46
C TYR A 150 -13.10 -9.34 5.17
N ARG A 151 -13.97 -8.47 4.63
CA ARG A 151 -13.69 -7.05 4.42
C ARG A 151 -13.41 -6.34 5.75
N GLU A 152 -14.25 -6.57 6.75
CA GLU A 152 -14.14 -5.96 8.08
C GLU A 152 -12.85 -6.39 8.80
N LEU A 153 -12.53 -7.68 8.80
CA LEU A 153 -11.28 -8.17 9.39
C LEU A 153 -10.04 -7.63 8.68
N GLN A 154 -10.04 -7.53 7.34
CA GLN A 154 -8.92 -6.92 6.60
C GLN A 154 -8.76 -5.43 6.94
N GLN A 155 -9.87 -4.68 7.04
CA GLN A 155 -9.83 -3.28 7.44
C GLN A 155 -9.29 -3.10 8.87
N TYR A 156 -9.68 -3.96 9.83
CA TYR A 156 -9.11 -3.94 11.17
C TYR A 156 -7.62 -4.33 11.18
N LEU A 157 -7.21 -5.25 10.32
CA LEU A 157 -5.79 -5.63 10.18
C LEU A 157 -4.98 -4.45 9.62
N ASP A 158 -5.50 -3.74 8.62
CA ASP A 158 -4.87 -2.54 8.05
C ASP A 158 -4.66 -1.45 9.11
N VAL A 159 -5.69 -1.12 9.89
CA VAL A 159 -5.59 -0.16 11.00
C VAL A 159 -4.61 -0.65 12.09
N SER A 160 -4.48 -1.97 12.30
CA SER A 160 -3.50 -2.53 13.23
C SER A 160 -2.05 -2.36 12.75
N TYR A 161 -1.81 -2.45 11.43
CA TYR A 161 -0.50 -2.13 10.82
C TYR A 161 -0.20 -0.62 10.89
N GLU A 162 -1.17 0.25 10.57
CA GLU A 162 -1.01 1.71 10.74
C GLU A 162 -0.74 2.07 12.21
N SER A 163 -1.41 1.39 13.13
CA SER A 163 -1.26 1.60 14.57
C SER A 163 0.14 1.22 15.06
N SER A 164 0.63 0.05 14.63
CA SER A 164 2.00 -0.43 14.91
C SER A 164 3.04 0.57 14.40
N TRP A 165 2.92 1.02 13.15
CA TRP A 165 3.79 2.05 12.58
C TRP A 165 3.76 3.37 13.36
N GLN A 166 2.59 3.76 13.84
CA GLN A 166 2.41 4.98 14.62
C GLN A 166 2.98 4.86 16.05
N ASN A 167 2.96 3.67 16.65
CA ASN A 167 3.58 3.42 17.96
C ASN A 167 5.11 3.57 17.87
N LEU A 168 5.75 2.97 16.85
CA LEU A 168 7.19 3.13 16.61
C LEU A 168 7.59 4.60 16.41
N LYS A 169 6.79 5.37 15.65
CA LYS A 169 7.00 6.83 15.50
C LYS A 169 6.85 7.58 16.83
N TRP A 170 5.90 7.19 17.68
CA TRP A 170 5.71 7.79 19.01
C TRP A 170 6.90 7.49 19.93
N LEU A 171 7.33 6.23 20.04
CA LEU A 171 8.52 5.84 20.82
C LEU A 171 9.75 6.63 20.35
N LYS A 172 9.98 6.71 19.05
CA LYS A 172 11.08 7.49 18.47
C LYS A 172 10.99 9.00 18.76
N SER A 173 9.78 9.56 18.85
CA SER A 173 9.56 10.96 19.28
C SER A 173 9.76 11.16 20.79
N LEU A 174 9.71 10.08 21.57
CA LEU A 174 10.02 10.01 22.99
C LEU A 174 11.48 9.54 23.25
N ASP A 175 12.37 9.65 22.26
CA ASP A 175 13.79 9.26 22.35
C ASP A 175 14.05 7.75 22.63
N ILE A 176 13.00 6.92 22.56
CA ILE A 176 13.09 5.46 22.63
C ILE A 176 13.14 4.92 21.19
N GLN A 177 14.33 4.58 20.70
CA GLN A 177 14.47 3.85 19.45
C GLN A 177 14.78 2.37 19.70
N ASP A 178 13.85 1.50 19.34
CA ASP A 178 14.09 0.07 19.20
C ASP A 178 14.34 -0.26 17.71
N LYS A 179 15.57 -0.64 17.39
CA LYS A 179 15.98 -0.95 16.01
C LYS A 179 15.56 -2.34 15.57
N ASP A 180 15.37 -3.25 16.52
CA ASP A 180 14.97 -4.61 16.22
C ASP A 180 13.46 -4.60 15.92
N ALA A 181 12.66 -3.88 16.70
CA ALA A 181 11.24 -3.62 16.40
C ALA A 181 11.03 -2.83 15.09
N ASP A 182 11.84 -1.78 14.81
CA ASP A 182 11.85 -1.07 13.51
C ASP A 182 12.06 -2.06 12.33
N SER A 183 12.93 -3.07 12.50
CA SER A 183 13.26 -4.06 11.47
C SER A 183 12.19 -5.15 11.35
N GLU A 184 11.72 -5.72 12.46
CA GLU A 184 10.68 -6.75 12.48
C GLU A 184 9.37 -6.21 11.91
N PHE A 185 9.00 -4.96 12.23
CA PHE A 185 7.85 -4.32 11.62
C PHE A 185 8.02 -4.13 10.11
N LYS A 186 9.21 -3.70 9.66
CA LYS A 186 9.52 -3.56 8.22
C LYS A 186 9.39 -4.90 7.48
N ASP A 187 9.91 -5.98 8.05
CA ASP A 187 9.81 -7.32 7.49
C ASP A 187 8.34 -7.83 7.48
N SER A 188 7.54 -7.47 8.49
CA SER A 188 6.10 -7.81 8.53
C SER A 188 5.32 -7.12 7.41
N VAL A 189 5.57 -5.82 7.17
CA VAL A 189 4.94 -5.03 6.10
C VAL A 189 5.32 -5.59 4.73
N ASP A 190 6.61 -5.86 4.50
CA ASP A 190 7.12 -6.45 3.26
C ASP A 190 6.55 -7.86 3.00
N LYS A 191 6.47 -8.71 4.02
CA LYS A 191 5.81 -10.02 3.95
C LYS A 191 4.33 -9.89 3.58
N ARG A 192 3.57 -8.99 4.23
CA ARG A 192 2.14 -8.82 3.96
C ARG A 192 1.87 -8.20 2.58
N MET A 193 2.71 -7.26 2.11
CA MET A 193 2.64 -6.76 0.72
C MET A 193 2.83 -7.88 -0.31
N ARG A 194 3.83 -8.76 -0.14
CA ARG A 194 4.01 -9.94 -1.01
C ARG A 194 2.78 -10.86 -1.03
N LEU A 195 2.19 -11.14 0.13
CA LEU A 195 1.02 -12.01 0.23
C LEU A 195 -0.23 -11.38 -0.43
N LEU A 196 -0.45 -10.08 -0.24
CA LEU A 196 -1.52 -9.35 -0.91
C LEU A 196 -1.30 -9.29 -2.44
N SER A 197 -0.07 -9.06 -2.89
CA SER A 197 0.29 -9.06 -4.30
C SER A 197 -0.01 -10.41 -4.98
N ALA A 198 0.38 -11.53 -4.36
CA ALA A 198 0.05 -12.86 -4.85
C ALA A 198 -1.47 -13.14 -4.83
N SER A 199 -2.18 -12.66 -3.81
CA SER A 199 -3.64 -12.76 -3.70
C SER A 199 -4.35 -11.97 -4.81
N ILE A 200 -3.89 -10.75 -5.12
CA ILE A 200 -4.41 -9.91 -6.20
C ILE A 200 -4.22 -10.58 -7.56
N GLU A 201 -3.03 -11.14 -7.83
CA GLU A 201 -2.76 -11.87 -9.08
C GLU A 201 -3.72 -13.06 -9.26
N TYR A 202 -3.84 -13.91 -8.23
CA TYR A 202 -4.75 -15.06 -8.22
C TYR A 202 -6.22 -14.65 -8.39
N LEU A 203 -6.68 -13.66 -7.63
CA LEU A 203 -8.06 -13.19 -7.68
C LEU A 203 -8.40 -12.52 -9.03
N ASN A 204 -7.44 -11.82 -9.66
CA ASN A 204 -7.62 -11.26 -10.99
C ASN A 204 -7.75 -12.35 -12.06
N GLN A 205 -6.81 -13.32 -12.09
CA GLN A 205 -6.87 -14.47 -13.01
C GLN A 205 -8.19 -15.23 -12.88
N GLN A 206 -8.65 -15.51 -11.65
CA GLN A 206 -9.94 -16.17 -11.41
C GLN A 206 -11.13 -15.31 -11.87
N SER A 207 -11.06 -13.98 -11.73
CA SER A 207 -12.12 -13.05 -12.16
C SER A 207 -12.25 -13.00 -13.69
N GLU A 208 -11.13 -13.07 -14.41
CA GLU A 208 -11.09 -13.17 -15.88
C GLU A 208 -11.68 -14.51 -16.37
N ILE A 209 -11.28 -15.63 -15.74
CA ILE A 209 -11.81 -16.97 -16.06
C ILE A 209 -13.33 -17.00 -15.87
N ILE A 210 -13.85 -16.60 -14.71
CA ILE A 210 -15.30 -16.55 -14.47
C ILE A 210 -15.99 -15.54 -15.40
N GLY A 211 -15.37 -14.41 -15.71
CA GLY A 211 -15.89 -13.44 -16.68
C GLY A 211 -16.11 -14.04 -18.08
N SER A 212 -15.16 -14.87 -18.55
CA SER A 212 -15.30 -15.60 -19.81
C SER A 212 -16.45 -16.62 -19.76
N GLN A 213 -16.60 -17.33 -18.64
CA GLN A 213 -17.68 -18.30 -18.42
C GLN A 213 -19.06 -17.62 -18.39
N VAL A 214 -19.22 -16.47 -17.72
CA VAL A 214 -20.49 -15.69 -17.71
C VAL A 214 -20.91 -15.30 -19.14
N SER A 215 -19.95 -15.02 -20.02
CA SER A 215 -20.21 -14.62 -21.40
C SER A 215 -20.59 -15.81 -22.31
N SER A 216 -20.15 -17.02 -21.99
CA SER A 216 -20.37 -18.23 -22.80
C SER A 216 -21.43 -19.21 -22.26
N SER A 217 -21.84 -19.08 -20.99
CA SER A 217 -22.75 -20.04 -20.33
C SER A 217 -24.24 -19.78 -20.61
N PRO A 218 -25.09 -20.82 -20.52
CA PRO A 218 -26.55 -20.68 -20.59
C PRO A 218 -27.10 -19.77 -19.49
N GLU A 219 -28.25 -19.12 -19.74
CA GLU A 219 -28.88 -18.17 -18.81
C GLU A 219 -29.15 -18.77 -17.42
N SER A 220 -29.47 -20.07 -17.35
CA SER A 220 -29.69 -20.83 -16.11
C SER A 220 -28.46 -20.94 -15.20
N GLU A 221 -27.26 -20.77 -15.74
CA GLU A 221 -25.99 -20.86 -15.00
C GLU A 221 -25.36 -19.48 -14.72
N LYS A 222 -25.79 -18.43 -15.43
CA LYS A 222 -25.22 -17.09 -15.28
C LYS A 222 -25.40 -16.50 -13.88
N ALA A 223 -26.50 -16.79 -13.20
CA ALA A 223 -26.78 -16.20 -11.88
C ALA A 223 -25.72 -16.58 -10.82
N SER A 224 -25.33 -17.86 -10.73
CA SER A 224 -24.28 -18.32 -9.81
C SER A 224 -22.89 -17.87 -10.26
N LEU A 225 -22.61 -17.87 -11.56
CA LEU A 225 -21.34 -17.35 -12.10
C LEU A 225 -21.17 -15.84 -11.84
N GLN A 226 -22.22 -15.04 -12.01
CA GLN A 226 -22.23 -13.61 -11.69
C GLN A 226 -22.06 -13.35 -10.19
N LEU A 227 -22.69 -14.15 -9.33
CA LEU A 227 -22.50 -14.08 -7.87
C LEU A 227 -21.04 -14.38 -7.48
N ASN A 228 -20.46 -15.46 -8.02
CA ASN A 228 -19.04 -15.77 -7.79
C ASN A 228 -18.12 -14.67 -8.37
N GLN A 229 -18.45 -14.05 -9.52
CA GLN A 229 -17.72 -12.92 -10.07
C GLN A 229 -17.78 -11.68 -9.15
N LEU A 230 -18.94 -11.39 -8.55
CA LEU A 230 -19.11 -10.31 -7.57
C LEU A 230 -18.25 -10.55 -6.32
N ILE A 231 -18.25 -11.79 -5.80
CA ILE A 231 -17.43 -12.22 -4.67
C ILE A 231 -15.94 -12.04 -4.96
N LEU A 232 -15.46 -12.49 -6.12
CA LEU A 232 -14.06 -12.31 -6.53
C LEU A 232 -13.68 -10.83 -6.66
N LYS A 233 -14.50 -10.02 -7.34
CA LYS A 233 -14.28 -8.56 -7.47
C LYS A 233 -14.25 -7.88 -6.10
N GLN A 234 -15.11 -8.28 -5.17
CA GLN A 234 -15.13 -7.71 -3.83
C GLN A 234 -13.86 -8.08 -3.04
N ARG A 235 -13.40 -9.33 -3.09
CA ARG A 235 -12.13 -9.76 -2.44
C ARG A 235 -10.92 -9.08 -3.07
N LEU A 236 -10.89 -8.97 -4.39
CA LEU A 236 -9.85 -8.27 -5.16
C LEU A 236 -9.76 -6.79 -4.77
N ASN A 237 -10.91 -6.14 -4.59
CA ASN A 237 -10.97 -4.75 -4.13
C ASN A 237 -10.37 -4.58 -2.72
N VAL A 238 -10.77 -5.38 -1.72
CA VAL A 238 -10.18 -5.24 -0.37
C VAL A 238 -8.68 -5.58 -0.37
N ALA A 239 -8.25 -6.61 -1.12
CA ALA A 239 -6.82 -6.94 -1.21
C ALA A 239 -6.00 -5.80 -1.84
N THR A 240 -6.56 -5.12 -2.84
CA THR A 240 -5.97 -3.92 -3.45
C THR A 240 -5.91 -2.75 -2.46
N GLU A 241 -6.98 -2.52 -1.70
CA GLU A 241 -7.03 -1.43 -0.70
C GLU A 241 -6.04 -1.65 0.44
N SER A 242 -5.99 -2.85 1.02
CA SER A 242 -4.98 -3.22 2.01
C SER A 242 -3.55 -3.06 1.47
N LEU A 243 -3.31 -3.39 0.19
CA LEU A 243 -2.00 -3.20 -0.44
C LEU A 243 -1.65 -1.70 -0.60
N ARG A 244 -2.63 -0.83 -0.87
CA ARG A 244 -2.42 0.63 -0.94
C ARG A 244 -2.03 1.22 0.42
N THR A 245 -2.67 0.77 1.49
CA THR A 245 -2.30 1.14 2.87
C THR A 245 -0.88 0.71 3.19
N LEU A 246 -0.53 -0.56 2.93
CA LEU A 246 0.82 -1.05 3.20
C LEU A 246 1.91 -0.43 2.31
N ILE A 247 1.61 -0.08 1.06
CA ILE A 247 2.53 0.70 0.20
C ILE A 247 2.85 2.05 0.84
N THR A 248 1.85 2.72 1.41
CA THR A 248 2.03 4.02 2.07
C THR A 248 2.94 3.90 3.30
N ILE A 249 2.79 2.84 4.08
CA ILE A 249 3.69 2.52 5.20
C ILE A 249 5.09 2.16 4.67
N GLY A 250 5.17 1.27 3.68
CA GLY A 250 6.43 0.76 3.11
C GLY A 250 7.29 1.85 2.47
N ASP A 251 6.69 2.82 1.78
CA ASP A 251 7.38 4.01 1.25
C ASP A 251 8.09 4.79 2.38
N ASN A 252 7.44 4.94 3.55
CA ASN A 252 8.03 5.61 4.71
C ASN A 252 9.10 4.76 5.42
N LEU A 253 9.08 3.44 5.26
CA LEU A 253 10.10 2.51 5.78
C LEU A 253 11.25 2.27 4.79
N GLY A 254 11.22 2.87 3.60
CA GLY A 254 12.19 2.61 2.53
C GLY A 254 12.16 1.16 2.04
N LEU A 255 10.96 0.65 1.75
CA LEU A 255 10.74 -0.57 0.97
C LEU A 255 10.56 -0.22 -0.52
N GLU A 256 10.93 -1.13 -1.42
CA GLU A 256 10.70 -0.96 -2.85
C GLU A 256 9.24 -1.33 -3.19
N THR A 257 8.43 -0.35 -3.56
CA THR A 257 6.98 -0.51 -3.76
C THR A 257 6.52 -0.33 -5.21
N SER A 258 7.43 -0.04 -6.14
CA SER A 258 7.09 0.32 -7.53
C SER A 258 6.29 -0.76 -8.26
N GLU A 259 6.65 -2.03 -8.06
CA GLU A 259 5.94 -3.15 -8.69
C GLU A 259 4.53 -3.35 -8.12
N TYR A 260 4.33 -3.15 -6.81
CA TYR A 260 3.00 -3.22 -6.20
C TYR A 260 2.09 -2.08 -6.70
N LYS A 261 2.66 -0.87 -6.88
CA LYS A 261 1.96 0.28 -7.49
C LYS A 261 1.55 -0.02 -8.94
N ARG A 262 2.43 -0.65 -9.73
CA ARG A 262 2.14 -1.11 -11.10
C ARG A 262 1.02 -2.14 -11.13
N GLN A 263 1.09 -3.17 -10.28
CA GLN A 263 0.08 -4.23 -10.22
C GLN A 263 -1.31 -3.68 -9.88
N ILE A 264 -1.42 -2.77 -8.91
CA ILE A 264 -2.68 -2.10 -8.57
C ILE A 264 -3.25 -1.37 -9.79
N PHE A 265 -2.43 -0.63 -10.52
CA PHE A 265 -2.88 0.10 -11.72
C PHE A 265 -3.38 -0.83 -12.83
N GLU A 266 -2.67 -1.94 -13.08
CA GLU A 266 -3.06 -2.95 -14.08
C GLU A 266 -4.40 -3.60 -13.75
N VAL A 267 -4.66 -3.87 -12.47
CA VAL A 267 -5.87 -4.56 -12.01
C VAL A 267 -7.08 -3.62 -11.83
N THR A 268 -6.89 -2.40 -11.31
CA THR A 268 -8.02 -1.48 -11.07
C THR A 268 -8.33 -0.56 -12.25
N GLY A 269 -7.41 -0.44 -13.22
CA GLY A 269 -7.52 0.49 -14.36
C GLY A 269 -7.66 1.97 -13.94
N SER A 270 -7.37 2.31 -12.67
CA SER A 270 -7.76 3.57 -12.05
C SER A 270 -6.71 4.06 -11.04
N ILE A 271 -6.17 5.25 -11.30
CA ILE A 271 -5.28 5.98 -10.39
C ILE A 271 -6.17 6.82 -9.47
N THR A 272 -6.26 6.44 -8.20
CA THR A 272 -6.98 7.21 -7.17
C THR A 272 -6.09 8.32 -6.62
N HIS A 273 -6.68 9.44 -6.19
CA HIS A 273 -5.95 10.68 -5.90
C HIS A 273 -4.91 10.54 -4.77
N ASP A 274 -5.13 9.66 -3.78
CA ASP A 274 -4.20 9.47 -2.65
C ASP A 274 -2.87 8.83 -3.05
N LEU A 275 -2.85 8.02 -4.12
CA LEU A 275 -1.60 7.51 -4.71
C LEU A 275 -0.80 8.60 -5.46
N LEU A 276 -1.40 9.76 -5.69
CA LEU A 276 -0.76 10.96 -6.26
C LEU A 276 -0.49 12.02 -5.20
N ASN A 277 -0.09 11.60 -3.99
CA ASN A 277 0.42 12.54 -2.99
C ASN A 277 1.64 13.28 -3.57
N THR A 278 1.51 14.58 -3.80
CA THR A 278 2.54 15.43 -4.43
C THR A 278 3.85 15.45 -3.64
N LYS A 279 3.79 15.15 -2.34
CA LYS A 279 4.96 14.99 -1.46
C LYS A 279 5.75 13.70 -1.75
N VAL A 280 5.06 12.64 -2.17
CA VAL A 280 5.64 11.36 -2.59
C VAL A 280 6.18 11.44 -4.03
N ILE A 281 5.50 12.18 -4.91
CA ILE A 281 6.05 12.49 -6.25
C ILE A 281 7.38 13.25 -6.14
N LEU A 282 7.51 14.19 -5.20
CA LEU A 282 8.75 14.93 -4.96
C LEU A 282 9.87 14.07 -4.34
N SER A 283 9.57 13.10 -3.47
CA SER A 283 10.59 12.20 -2.92
C SER A 283 11.02 11.12 -3.93
N ILE A 284 10.08 10.53 -4.67
CA ILE A 284 10.40 9.59 -5.75
C ILE A 284 11.21 10.31 -6.84
N LEU A 285 10.88 11.55 -7.19
CA LEU A 285 11.64 12.31 -8.20
C LEU A 285 13.03 12.75 -7.71
N SER A 286 13.22 13.05 -6.41
CA SER A 286 14.55 13.36 -5.88
C SER A 286 15.46 12.12 -5.80
N HIS A 287 14.91 10.97 -5.41
CA HIS A 287 15.64 9.70 -5.45
C HIS A 287 15.91 9.23 -6.88
N TRP A 288 14.94 9.38 -7.80
CA TRP A 288 15.13 9.11 -9.23
C TRP A 288 16.19 10.03 -9.83
N SER A 289 16.20 11.33 -9.48
CA SER A 289 17.23 12.27 -9.95
C SER A 289 18.63 11.87 -9.50
N ASN A 290 18.81 11.48 -8.23
CA ASN A 290 20.13 11.11 -7.72
C ASN A 290 20.62 9.77 -8.32
N SER A 291 19.79 8.72 -8.24
CA SER A 291 20.13 7.42 -8.82
C SER A 291 20.27 7.45 -10.35
N MET A 292 19.52 8.32 -11.04
CA MET A 292 19.71 8.55 -12.47
C MET A 292 21.00 9.29 -12.74
N VAL A 293 21.39 10.30 -11.95
CA VAL A 293 22.69 11.00 -12.13
C VAL A 293 23.86 10.04 -11.92
N ASP A 294 23.80 9.16 -10.92
CA ASP A 294 24.87 8.16 -10.68
C ASP A 294 24.92 7.11 -11.80
N TRP A 295 23.78 6.52 -12.18
CA TRP A 295 23.71 5.58 -13.30
C TRP A 295 24.11 6.22 -14.64
N PHE A 296 23.78 7.50 -14.85
CA PHE A 296 24.15 8.28 -16.02
C PHE A 296 25.65 8.64 -16.00
N ALA A 297 26.24 8.98 -14.86
CA ALA A 297 27.68 9.22 -14.75
C ALA A 297 28.49 7.98 -15.18
N GLU A 298 27.99 6.78 -14.86
CA GLU A 298 28.67 5.51 -15.20
C GLU A 298 28.33 4.97 -16.60
N ASN A 299 27.09 5.10 -17.08
CA ASN A 299 26.62 4.41 -18.30
C ASN A 299 26.19 5.35 -19.46
N ALA A 300 26.05 6.66 -19.23
CA ALA A 300 25.58 7.58 -20.27
C ALA A 300 26.49 7.70 -21.50
N PRO A 301 27.84 7.64 -21.42
CA PRO A 301 28.68 7.77 -22.61
C PRO A 301 28.32 6.75 -23.71
N GLN A 302 27.99 5.52 -23.32
CA GLN A 302 27.65 4.45 -24.25
C GLN A 302 26.22 4.59 -24.82
N HIS A 303 25.23 4.87 -23.96
CA HIS A 303 23.84 4.96 -24.41
C HIS A 303 23.49 6.30 -25.10
N ILE A 304 24.11 7.41 -24.71
CA ILE A 304 24.01 8.67 -25.47
C ILE A 304 24.62 8.51 -26.85
N PHE A 305 25.76 7.81 -26.98
CA PHE A 305 26.37 7.55 -28.28
C PHE A 305 25.45 6.70 -29.18
N GLN A 306 24.79 5.67 -28.63
CA GLN A 306 23.79 4.89 -29.36
C GLN A 306 22.58 5.75 -29.80
N LEU A 307 22.05 6.59 -28.91
CA LEU A 307 20.93 7.50 -29.23
C LEU A 307 21.34 8.56 -30.28
N PHE A 308 22.58 9.06 -30.22
CA PHE A 308 23.15 10.01 -31.18
C PHE A 308 23.33 9.36 -32.56
N VAL A 309 23.84 8.13 -32.62
CA VAL A 309 23.94 7.33 -33.86
C VAL A 309 22.55 7.05 -34.44
N PHE A 310 21.55 6.71 -33.61
CA PHE A 310 20.16 6.56 -34.04
C PHE A 310 19.60 7.86 -34.65
N ALA A 311 19.78 8.99 -33.97
CA ALA A 311 19.35 10.30 -34.47
C ALA A 311 20.05 10.69 -35.79
N LEU A 312 21.33 10.34 -35.94
CA LEU A 312 22.10 10.54 -37.18
C LEU A 312 21.55 9.68 -38.32
N ILE A 313 21.22 8.41 -38.06
CA ILE A 313 20.60 7.50 -39.04
C ILE A 313 19.22 8.01 -39.46
N LEU A 314 18.39 8.48 -38.53
CA LEU A 314 17.11 9.11 -38.86
C LEU A 314 17.29 10.39 -39.69
N LEU A 315 18.30 11.23 -39.41
CA LEU A 315 18.59 12.40 -40.24
C LEU A 315 19.00 12.02 -41.67
N ILE A 316 19.86 11.01 -41.83
CA ILE A 316 20.27 10.48 -43.14
C ILE A 316 19.07 9.89 -43.88
N ALA A 317 18.25 9.07 -43.22
CA ALA A 317 17.01 8.54 -43.78
C ALA A 317 16.03 9.65 -44.22
N ARG A 318 15.94 10.75 -43.46
CA ARG A 318 15.08 11.90 -43.80
C ARG A 318 15.60 12.65 -45.02
N ALA A 319 16.92 12.76 -45.16
CA ALA A 319 17.56 13.34 -46.33
C ALA A 319 17.36 12.45 -47.57
N LEU A 320 17.56 11.13 -47.44
CA LEU A 320 17.33 10.14 -48.50
C LEU A 320 15.86 10.12 -48.93
N ALA A 321 14.90 10.09 -48.02
CA ALA A 321 13.47 10.12 -48.35
C ALA A 321 13.09 11.39 -49.14
N LYS A 322 13.65 12.56 -48.78
CA LYS A 322 13.49 13.81 -49.53
C LYS A 322 14.16 13.76 -50.91
N LEU A 323 15.35 13.16 -51.01
CA LEU A 323 16.09 13.03 -52.26
C LEU A 323 15.36 12.07 -53.23
N THR A 324 14.97 10.89 -52.76
CA THR A 324 14.18 9.91 -53.53
C THR A 324 12.86 10.53 -54.00
N ARG A 325 12.13 11.26 -53.14
CA ARG A 325 10.92 11.99 -53.55
C ARG A 325 11.19 12.98 -54.69
N LYS A 326 12.33 13.68 -54.67
CA LYS A 326 12.74 14.65 -55.70
C LYS A 326 13.20 13.99 -57.01
N VAL A 327 13.87 12.83 -56.93
CA VAL A 327 14.28 12.04 -58.10
C VAL A 327 13.06 11.39 -58.76
N VAL A 328 12.21 10.70 -57.99
CA VAL A 328 10.96 10.10 -58.47
C VAL A 328 10.05 11.16 -59.09
N SER A 329 9.90 12.33 -58.45
CA SER A 329 9.14 13.45 -59.02
C SER A 329 9.66 13.90 -60.39
N LYS A 330 10.99 14.03 -60.57
CA LYS A 330 11.57 14.38 -61.88
C LYS A 330 11.37 13.29 -62.94
N THR A 331 11.42 12.02 -62.56
CA THR A 331 11.26 10.88 -63.49
C THR A 331 9.79 10.70 -63.90
N VAL A 332 8.88 10.71 -62.93
CA VAL A 332 7.44 10.45 -63.11
C VAL A 332 6.73 11.63 -63.77
N ALA A 333 7.17 12.86 -63.54
CA ALA A 333 6.67 14.06 -64.25
C ALA A 333 7.41 14.34 -65.57
N SER A 334 8.26 13.43 -66.06
CA SER A 334 8.90 13.58 -67.37
C SER A 334 7.87 13.41 -68.50
N LYS A 335 7.96 14.25 -69.55
CA LYS A 335 6.95 14.35 -70.63
C LYS A 335 6.72 13.06 -71.44
N ASN A 336 7.55 12.03 -71.23
CA ASN A 336 7.46 10.74 -71.92
C ASN A 336 6.49 9.76 -71.25
N LEU A 337 6.02 10.04 -70.03
CA LEU A 337 5.09 9.19 -69.27
C LEU A 337 3.71 9.86 -69.18
N LYS A 338 2.70 9.27 -69.86
CA LYS A 338 1.30 9.76 -69.86
C LYS A 338 0.55 9.36 -68.58
N LEU A 339 1.05 9.76 -67.41
CA LEU A 339 0.48 9.40 -66.11
C LEU A 339 -0.41 10.53 -65.56
N SER A 340 -1.60 10.19 -65.06
CA SER A 340 -2.50 11.13 -64.39
C SER A 340 -1.86 11.72 -63.13
N HIS A 341 -2.10 13.01 -62.86
CA HIS A 341 -1.55 13.72 -61.68
C HIS A 341 -1.73 12.94 -60.37
N LEU A 342 -2.91 12.33 -60.16
CA LEU A 342 -3.21 11.52 -58.98
C LEU A 342 -2.25 10.33 -58.80
N MET A 343 -1.87 9.67 -59.91
CA MET A 343 -0.93 8.55 -59.91
C MET A 343 0.51 9.04 -59.70
N GLN A 344 0.86 10.20 -60.24
CA GLN A 344 2.17 10.83 -59.98
C GLN A 344 2.32 11.14 -58.49
N ASP A 345 1.32 11.78 -57.88
CA ASP A 345 1.33 12.11 -56.44
C ASP A 345 1.35 10.86 -55.56
N PHE A 346 0.66 9.79 -55.94
CA PHE A 346 0.74 8.50 -55.24
C PHE A 346 2.16 7.94 -55.24
N PHE A 347 2.81 7.78 -56.40
CA PHE A 347 4.18 7.23 -56.45
C PHE A 347 5.22 8.13 -55.76
N ILE A 348 5.09 9.46 -55.90
CA ILE A 348 5.97 10.45 -55.24
C ILE A 348 5.81 10.38 -53.71
N SER A 349 4.58 10.25 -53.21
CA SER A 349 4.27 10.13 -51.78
C SER A 349 4.74 8.78 -51.21
N MET A 350 4.39 7.67 -51.89
CA MET A 350 4.67 6.31 -51.43
C MET A 350 6.17 6.02 -51.41
N SER A 351 6.92 6.44 -52.43
CA SER A 351 8.39 6.25 -52.48
C SER A 351 9.11 6.97 -51.34
N GLY A 352 8.65 8.18 -50.98
CA GLY A 352 9.20 8.93 -49.84
C GLY A 352 8.86 8.28 -48.50
N LYS A 353 7.63 7.77 -48.33
CA LYS A 353 7.19 7.07 -47.12
C LYS A 353 7.90 5.73 -46.91
N ALA A 354 8.07 4.94 -47.97
CA ALA A 354 8.77 3.64 -47.91
C ALA A 354 10.22 3.80 -47.44
N VAL A 355 10.99 4.73 -48.02
CA VAL A 355 12.37 5.02 -47.60
C VAL A 355 12.43 5.51 -46.15
N TRP A 356 11.43 6.28 -45.70
CA TRP A 356 11.34 6.75 -44.31
C TRP A 356 11.09 5.60 -43.32
N ILE A 357 10.17 4.68 -43.64
CA ILE A 357 9.87 3.50 -42.81
C ILE A 357 11.08 2.57 -42.70
N ILE A 358 11.76 2.30 -43.84
CA ILE A 358 13.00 1.50 -43.85
C ILE A 358 14.07 2.17 -42.99
N GLY A 359 14.23 3.50 -43.08
CA GLY A 359 15.16 4.25 -42.25
C GLY A 359 14.88 4.19 -40.75
N ILE A 360 13.60 4.23 -40.35
CA ILE A 360 13.20 4.03 -38.95
C ILE A 360 13.51 2.60 -38.50
N MET A 361 13.20 1.59 -39.31
CA MET A 361 13.47 0.18 -39.01
C MET A 361 14.97 -0.08 -38.83
N VAL A 362 15.82 0.43 -39.74
CA VAL A 362 17.29 0.34 -39.63
C VAL A 362 17.80 1.08 -38.39
N GLY A 363 17.22 2.24 -38.06
CA GLY A 363 17.56 2.96 -36.83
C GLY A 363 17.22 2.15 -35.56
N LEU A 364 16.00 1.62 -35.46
CA LEU A 364 15.55 0.85 -34.29
C LEU A 364 16.41 -0.41 -34.07
N SER A 365 16.90 -1.03 -35.16
CA SER A 365 17.86 -2.13 -35.11
C SER A 365 19.16 -1.79 -34.39
N GLN A 366 19.63 -0.53 -34.44
CA GLN A 366 20.90 -0.10 -33.83
C GLN A 366 20.79 0.15 -32.32
N ILE A 367 19.56 0.29 -31.81
CA ILE A 367 19.27 0.36 -30.37
C ILE A 367 19.12 -1.07 -29.79
N GLY A 368 19.10 -2.11 -30.63
CA GLY A 368 18.91 -3.51 -30.20
C GLY A 368 17.45 -3.90 -29.98
N LEU A 369 16.49 -3.09 -30.44
CA LEU A 369 15.07 -3.41 -30.35
C LEU A 369 14.69 -4.50 -31.36
N ASN A 370 13.96 -5.51 -30.90
CA ASN A 370 13.56 -6.65 -31.73
C ASN A 370 12.51 -6.21 -32.77
N LEU A 371 12.88 -6.28 -34.05
CA LEU A 371 12.05 -5.82 -35.17
C LEU A 371 10.93 -6.80 -35.57
N ALA A 372 10.88 -8.00 -35.01
CA ALA A 372 9.90 -9.03 -35.39
C ALA A 372 8.43 -8.53 -35.36
N PRO A 373 7.94 -7.79 -34.34
CA PRO A 373 6.56 -7.32 -34.33
C PRO A 373 6.23 -6.35 -35.48
N ILE A 374 7.20 -5.51 -35.86
CA ILE A 374 7.04 -4.52 -36.95
C ILE A 374 7.06 -5.21 -38.31
N LEU A 375 7.87 -6.26 -38.47
CA LEU A 375 7.94 -7.06 -39.70
C LEU A 375 6.65 -7.87 -39.90
N THR A 376 6.13 -8.50 -38.83
CA THR A 376 4.85 -9.23 -38.85
C THR A 376 3.69 -8.31 -39.20
N GLY A 377 3.66 -7.08 -38.64
CA GLY A 377 2.65 -6.07 -38.98
C GLY A 377 2.62 -5.68 -40.47
N PHE A 378 3.76 -5.75 -41.18
CA PHE A 378 3.80 -5.53 -42.63
C PHE A 378 3.24 -6.71 -43.45
N GLY A 379 3.37 -7.95 -42.96
CA GLY A 379 2.80 -9.13 -43.63
C GLY A 379 1.27 -9.06 -43.73
N VAL A 380 0.59 -8.63 -42.66
CA VAL A 380 -0.88 -8.53 -42.61
C VAL A 380 -1.45 -7.53 -43.64
N PHE A 381 -0.68 -6.50 -44.01
CA PHE A 381 -1.06 -5.57 -45.08
C PHE A 381 -0.91 -6.17 -46.49
N GLN A 382 -0.05 -7.18 -46.67
CA GLN A 382 0.14 -7.85 -47.95
C GLN A 382 -1.02 -8.83 -48.25
N ASP A 383 -1.49 -9.56 -47.24
CA ASP A 383 -2.60 -10.53 -47.36
C ASP A 383 -3.98 -9.85 -47.47
N SER A 384 -4.09 -8.56 -47.13
CA SER A 384 -5.35 -7.79 -47.22
C SER A 384 -5.62 -7.17 -48.60
N CYS A 385 -4.82 -7.51 -49.62
CA CYS A 385 -4.88 -6.88 -50.94
C CYS A 385 -4.87 -7.89 -52.11
N HIS A 386 -5.36 -9.11 -51.88
CA HIS A 386 -5.42 -10.18 -52.88
C HIS A 386 -6.84 -10.71 -53.14
#